data_AF-A0A496TGM9-F1
#
_entry.id   AF-A0A496TGM9-F1
#
_cell.length_a   1.000
_cell.length_b   1.000
_cell.length_c   1.000
_cell.angle_alpha   90.00
_cell.angle_beta   90.00
_cell.angle_gamma   90.00
#
_symmetry.space_group_name_H-M   'P 1'
#
loop_
_entity.id
_entity.type
_entity.pdbx_description
1 polymer ?
#
loop_
_entity_poly.entity_id
_entity_poly.type
_entity_poly.pdbx_seq_one_letter_code
_entity_poly.pdbx_strand_id
1 'polypeptide(L)'
;MGYEAELKWEGFFSNKPIFTHHSRLNKLSGFLPTLIIKDDLVKKLNEDTVLLETIKKVRPEEITITMMEKFPPTKNVEEYIIRLRDYLENMDKVSWLVRADIYLDRAVKYVWRANAMIDIMKTIARYIKSISEKKE
;
A
#
# COMPACT_ATOMS: atom_id res chain seq x y z
N MET A 1 -10.67 -2.94 9.75
CA MET A 1 -9.34 -3.61 9.70
C MET A 1 -8.40 -2.80 8.82
N GLY A 2 -7.13 -2.69 9.19
CA GLY A 2 -6.14 -1.93 8.41
C GLY A 2 -5.26 -2.86 7.58
N TYR A 3 -5.47 -2.88 6.27
CA TYR A 3 -4.72 -3.68 5.30
C TYR A 3 -3.82 -2.77 4.43
N GLU A 4 -3.12 -1.80 5.03
CA GLU A 4 -2.30 -0.83 4.30
C GLU A 4 -0.82 -1.19 4.34
N ALA A 5 -0.10 -0.89 3.24
CA ALA A 5 1.31 -1.19 3.10
C ALA A 5 2.08 -0.04 2.43
N GLU A 6 3.37 0.09 2.75
CA GLU A 6 4.30 1.01 2.11
C GLU A 6 5.63 0.30 1.84
N LEU A 7 6.26 0.59 0.70
CA LEU A 7 7.59 0.10 0.37
C LEU A 7 8.66 0.88 1.17
N LYS A 8 9.61 0.14 1.74
CA LYS A 8 10.82 0.65 2.37
C LYS A 8 12.05 -0.01 1.77
N TRP A 9 13.18 0.67 1.91
CA TRP A 9 14.49 0.17 1.51
C TRP A 9 15.36 -0.02 2.75
N GLU A 10 15.67 -1.27 3.08
CA GLU A 10 16.43 -1.64 4.28
C GLU A 10 17.83 -2.21 3.95
N GLY A 11 18.67 -2.31 4.99
CA GLY A 11 20.02 -2.88 4.94
C GLY A 11 21.13 -1.87 4.67
N PHE A 12 22.39 -2.30 4.83
CA PHE A 12 23.55 -1.51 4.45
C PHE A 12 23.47 -1.18 2.95
N PHE A 13 23.57 0.12 2.60
CA PHE A 13 23.38 0.68 1.25
C PHE A 13 21.94 0.65 0.69
N SER A 14 20.90 0.41 1.49
CA SER A 14 19.47 0.53 1.11
C SER A 14 19.10 -0.22 -0.19
N ASN A 15 19.57 -1.45 -0.34
CA ASN A 15 19.39 -2.26 -1.56
C ASN A 15 18.31 -3.34 -1.44
N LYS A 16 17.67 -3.49 -0.28
CA LYS A 16 16.63 -4.50 -0.06
C LYS A 16 15.26 -3.84 -0.01
N PRO A 17 14.41 -4.00 -1.04
CA PRO A 17 13.02 -3.59 -0.96
C PRO A 17 12.26 -4.50 0.02
N ILE A 18 11.46 -3.90 0.88
CA ILE A 18 10.57 -4.61 1.81
C ILE A 18 9.29 -3.80 1.99
N PHE A 19 8.15 -4.46 1.99
CA PHE A 19 6.90 -3.84 2.38
C PHE A 19 6.73 -3.87 3.90
N THR A 20 6.29 -2.76 4.47
CA THR A 20 5.89 -2.65 5.88
C THR A 20 4.48 -2.09 5.95
N HIS A 21 3.85 -2.13 7.13
CA HIS A 21 2.58 -1.43 7.32
C HIS A 21 2.73 0.06 7.01
N HIS A 22 1.72 0.62 6.36
CA HIS A 22 1.71 2.04 6.06
C HIS A 22 1.78 2.84 7.37
N SER A 23 2.68 3.82 7.43
CA SER A 23 2.97 4.62 8.63
C SER A 23 1.74 5.35 9.19
N ARG A 24 0.75 5.63 8.34
CA ARG A 24 -0.56 6.17 8.74
C ARG A 24 -1.33 5.24 9.68
N LEU A 25 -1.25 3.92 9.53
CA LEU A 25 -1.94 2.98 10.41
C LEU A 25 -1.46 3.11 11.85
N ASN A 26 -0.17 3.32 12.07
CA ASN A 26 0.40 3.54 13.41
C ASN A 26 -0.10 4.85 14.04
N LYS A 27 -0.34 5.88 13.23
CA LYS A 27 -0.96 7.12 13.72
C LYS A 27 -2.43 6.86 14.08
N LEU A 28 -3.15 6.17 13.22
CA LEU A 28 -4.57 5.86 13.41
C LEU A 28 -4.83 4.94 14.60
N SER A 29 -3.96 3.97 14.88
CA SER A 29 -4.10 3.09 16.06
C SER A 29 -4.05 3.84 17.38
N GLY A 30 -3.34 4.98 17.43
CA GLY A 30 -3.36 5.88 18.59
C GLY A 30 -4.71 6.56 18.85
N PHE A 31 -5.52 6.73 17.80
CA PHE A 31 -6.85 7.38 17.87
C PHE A 31 -8.01 6.37 17.84
N LEU A 32 -7.80 5.19 17.28
CA LEU A 32 -8.77 4.11 17.15
C LEU A 32 -8.16 2.84 17.75
N PRO A 33 -8.24 2.64 19.08
CA PRO A 33 -7.69 1.45 19.74
C PRO A 33 -8.30 0.13 19.26
N THR A 34 -9.49 0.18 18.66
CA THR A 34 -10.17 -0.97 18.05
C THR A 34 -9.63 -1.31 16.65
N LEU A 35 -8.73 -0.50 16.09
CA LEU A 35 -8.13 -0.76 14.79
C LEU A 35 -7.20 -1.98 14.84
N ILE A 36 -7.67 -3.09 14.29
CA ILE A 36 -6.84 -4.28 14.07
C ILE A 36 -6.06 -4.09 12.77
N ILE A 37 -4.74 -3.93 12.89
CA ILE A 37 -3.79 -3.97 11.77
C ILE A 37 -3.58 -5.44 11.37
N LYS A 38 -3.71 -5.73 10.08
CA LYS A 38 -3.63 -7.10 9.55
C LYS A 38 -2.40 -7.26 8.66
N ASP A 39 -1.63 -8.32 8.88
CA ASP A 39 -0.36 -8.56 8.19
C ASP A 39 -0.51 -9.16 6.79
N ASP A 40 -1.68 -9.68 6.42
CA ASP A 40 -1.86 -10.53 5.24
C ASP A 40 -1.33 -9.90 3.95
N LEU A 41 -1.59 -8.59 3.75
CA LEU A 41 -1.10 -7.88 2.56
C LEU A 41 0.42 -7.78 2.57
N VAL A 42 1.00 -7.35 3.70
CA VAL A 42 2.45 -7.19 3.87
C VAL A 42 3.17 -8.54 3.67
N LYS A 43 2.64 -9.62 4.25
CA LYS A 43 3.17 -10.98 4.08
C LYS A 43 3.14 -11.40 2.61
N LYS A 44 1.98 -11.31 1.94
CA LYS A 44 1.84 -11.68 0.52
C LYS A 44 2.79 -10.91 -0.40
N LEU A 45 2.97 -9.61 -0.16
CA LEU A 45 3.87 -8.78 -0.95
C LEU A 45 5.34 -9.14 -0.73
N ASN A 46 5.74 -9.45 0.51
CA ASN A 46 7.11 -9.81 0.85
C ASN A 46 7.49 -11.25 0.49
N GLU A 47 6.50 -12.15 0.38
CA GLU A 47 6.70 -13.54 -0.07
C GLU A 47 6.86 -13.63 -1.60
N ASP A 48 6.41 -12.63 -2.36
CA ASP A 48 6.58 -12.58 -3.81
C ASP A 48 8.00 -12.14 -4.20
N THR A 49 8.90 -13.10 -4.31
CA THR A 49 10.29 -12.86 -4.70
C THR A 49 10.42 -12.24 -6.09
N VAL A 50 9.50 -12.54 -7.02
CA VAL A 50 9.52 -12.00 -8.38
C VAL A 50 9.16 -10.51 -8.37
N LEU A 51 8.13 -10.15 -7.58
CA LEU A 51 7.77 -8.77 -7.33
C LEU A 51 8.93 -7.98 -6.72
N LEU A 52 9.53 -8.49 -5.64
CA LEU A 52 10.63 -7.81 -4.94
C LEU A 52 11.86 -7.63 -5.83
N GLU A 53 12.22 -8.65 -6.62
CA GLU A 53 13.32 -8.53 -7.59
C GLU A 53 13.01 -7.54 -8.72
N THR A 54 11.75 -7.45 -9.16
CA THR A 54 11.33 -6.45 -10.14
C THR A 54 11.42 -5.04 -9.55
N ILE A 55 10.89 -4.83 -8.34
CA ILE A 55 11.01 -3.56 -7.59
C ILE A 55 12.47 -3.17 -7.42
N LYS A 56 13.34 -4.11 -7.05
CA LYS A 56 14.78 -3.86 -6.89
C LYS A 56 15.44 -3.36 -8.16
N LYS A 57 15.11 -3.95 -9.31
CA LYS A 57 15.67 -3.55 -10.62
C LYS A 57 15.11 -2.23 -11.13
N VAL A 58 13.84 -1.99 -10.87
CA VAL A 58 13.13 -0.78 -11.32
C VAL A 58 13.45 0.43 -10.44
N ARG A 59 13.64 0.18 -9.14
CA ARG A 59 13.94 1.14 -8.08
C ARG A 59 12.95 2.33 -8.06
N PRO A 60 11.66 2.08 -7.80
CA PRO A 60 10.71 3.16 -7.53
C PRO A 60 11.08 3.89 -6.23
N GLU A 61 10.73 5.16 -6.17
CA GLU A 61 10.95 6.01 -4.99
C GLU A 61 9.94 5.68 -3.89
N GLU A 62 8.69 5.50 -4.30
CA GLU A 62 7.58 5.24 -3.40
C GLU A 62 6.67 4.18 -4.01
N ILE A 63 6.17 3.29 -3.15
CA ILE A 63 4.95 2.52 -3.41
C ILE A 63 4.14 2.55 -2.12
N THR A 64 2.90 3.04 -2.19
CA THR A 64 1.96 3.02 -1.07
C THR A 64 0.64 2.39 -1.49
N ILE A 65 0.05 1.62 -0.58
CA ILE A 65 -1.21 0.92 -0.74
C ILE A 65 -2.08 1.30 0.45
N THR A 66 -3.13 2.08 0.20
CA THR A 66 -3.99 2.63 1.24
C THR A 66 -5.46 2.39 0.91
N MET A 67 -6.29 2.31 1.95
CA MET A 67 -7.73 2.26 1.74
C MET A 67 -8.24 3.68 1.54
N MET A 68 -8.98 3.88 0.44
CA MET A 68 -9.58 5.17 0.11
C MET A 68 -10.88 5.37 0.86
N GLU A 69 -10.90 6.48 1.58
CA GLU A 69 -12.10 7.02 2.20
C GLU A 69 -12.92 7.78 1.16
N LYS A 70 -14.22 7.51 1.09
CA LYS A 70 -15.17 8.27 0.25
C LYS A 70 -15.93 9.30 1.08
N PHE A 71 -15.26 10.06 1.92
CA PHE A 71 -15.89 11.18 2.63
C PHE A 71 -15.19 12.49 2.32
N PRO A 72 -15.94 13.61 2.25
CA PRO A 72 -15.38 14.90 1.90
C PRO A 72 -14.28 15.31 2.88
N PRO A 73 -13.22 16.00 2.41
CA PRO A 73 -12.14 16.44 3.27
C PRO A 73 -12.69 17.32 4.39
N THR A 74 -12.33 17.01 5.62
CA THR A 74 -12.63 17.84 6.79
C THR A 74 -11.33 18.38 7.39
N LYS A 75 -11.39 19.60 7.93
CA LYS A 75 -10.31 20.18 8.72
C LYS A 75 -10.36 19.73 10.18
N ASN A 76 -11.44 19.08 10.61
CA ASN A 76 -11.62 18.60 11.97
C ASN A 76 -11.13 17.14 12.08
N VAL A 77 -10.10 16.93 12.90
CA VAL A 77 -9.47 15.62 13.11
C VAL A 77 -10.42 14.64 13.83
N GLU A 78 -11.26 15.11 14.76
CA GLU A 78 -12.21 14.24 15.46
C GLU A 78 -13.31 13.75 14.53
N GLU A 79 -13.87 14.66 13.72
CA GLU A 79 -14.86 14.33 12.70
C GLU A 79 -14.29 13.33 11.67
N TYR A 80 -13.02 13.50 11.32
CA TYR A 80 -12.30 12.58 10.44
C TYR A 80 -12.18 11.18 11.06
N ILE A 81 -11.77 11.08 12.33
CA ILE A 81 -11.61 9.82 13.05
C ILE A 81 -12.96 9.09 13.18
N ILE A 82 -14.05 9.80 13.48
CA ILE A 82 -15.40 9.22 13.56
C ILE A 82 -15.81 8.64 12.21
N ARG A 83 -15.69 9.42 11.13
CA ARG A 83 -16.03 8.96 9.77
C ARG A 83 -15.22 7.74 9.34
N LEU A 84 -13.93 7.73 9.66
CA LEU A 84 -13.05 6.60 9.36
C LEU A 84 -13.45 5.35 10.14
N ARG A 85 -13.80 5.49 11.41
CA ARG A 85 -14.33 4.39 12.23
C ARG A 85 -15.60 3.83 11.61
N ASP A 86 -16.58 4.69 11.33
CA ASP A 86 -17.86 4.29 10.75
C ASP A 86 -17.67 3.60 9.39
N TYR A 87 -16.74 4.09 8.58
CA TYR A 87 -16.38 3.48 7.30
C TYR A 87 -15.73 2.10 7.46
N LEU A 88 -14.81 1.94 8.41
CA LEU A 88 -14.14 0.67 8.69
C LEU A 88 -15.07 -0.38 9.32
N GLU A 89 -16.09 0.06 10.06
CA GLU A 89 -17.07 -0.81 10.73
C GLU A 89 -18.23 -1.23 9.80
N ASN A 90 -18.63 -0.41 8.83
CA ASN A 90 -19.80 -0.65 7.96
C ASN A 90 -19.44 -0.92 6.49
N MET A 91 -18.39 -1.70 6.25
CA MET A 91 -17.68 -1.69 4.98
C MET A 91 -18.31 -2.61 3.90
N ASP A 92 -19.44 -2.19 3.30
CA ASP A 92 -20.04 -2.91 2.16
C ASP A 92 -19.19 -2.81 0.87
N LYS A 93 -18.37 -1.77 0.77
CA LYS A 93 -17.51 -1.48 -0.39
C LYS A 93 -16.17 -0.89 0.04
N VAL A 94 -15.09 -1.61 -0.25
CA VAL A 94 -13.72 -1.13 -0.05
C VAL A 94 -13.20 -0.49 -1.33
N SER A 95 -12.63 0.71 -1.22
CA SER A 95 -11.85 1.34 -2.30
C SER A 95 -10.38 1.39 -1.92
N TRP A 96 -9.50 1.21 -2.90
CA TRP A 96 -8.06 1.14 -2.71
C TRP A 96 -7.35 2.18 -3.55
N LEU A 97 -6.39 2.89 -2.97
CA LEU A 97 -5.43 3.72 -3.68
C LEU A 97 -4.08 3.03 -3.64
N VAL A 98 -3.58 2.66 -4.82
CA VAL A 98 -2.20 2.25 -5.01
C VAL A 98 -1.49 3.40 -5.69
N ARG A 99 -0.48 3.97 -5.04
CA ARG A 99 0.38 5.00 -5.59
C ARG A 99 1.77 4.44 -5.76
N ALA A 100 2.41 4.76 -6.87
CA ALA A 100 3.78 4.37 -7.13
C ALA A 100 4.49 5.46 -7.93
N ASP A 101 5.62 5.93 -7.41
CA ASP A 101 6.36 7.05 -7.96
C ASP A 101 7.73 6.54 -8.46
N ILE A 102 8.12 6.95 -9.67
CA ILE A 102 9.38 6.55 -10.30
C ILE A 102 10.00 7.70 -11.09
N TYR A 103 11.31 7.89 -10.95
CA TYR A 103 12.09 8.74 -11.85
C TYR A 103 12.65 7.92 -13.01
N LEU A 104 12.25 8.31 -14.23
CA LEU A 104 12.65 7.66 -15.47
C LEU A 104 13.51 8.58 -16.32
N ASP A 105 14.79 8.22 -16.49
CA ASP A 105 15.64 8.85 -17.50
C ASP A 105 15.15 8.47 -18.90
N ARG A 106 15.21 9.42 -19.85
CA ARG A 106 14.83 9.22 -21.26
C ARG A 106 15.87 8.41 -22.05
N ALA A 107 16.35 7.31 -21.47
CA ALA A 107 17.36 6.42 -22.05
C ALA A 107 16.75 5.10 -22.56
N VAL A 108 17.60 4.24 -23.12
CA VAL A 108 17.26 2.94 -23.75
C VAL A 108 16.43 2.00 -22.85
N LYS A 109 16.41 2.23 -21.53
CA LYS A 109 15.66 1.43 -20.56
C LYS A 109 14.31 2.03 -20.12
N TYR A 110 13.90 3.16 -20.67
CA TYR A 110 12.64 3.85 -20.31
C TYR A 110 11.43 2.92 -20.43
N VAL A 111 11.22 2.36 -21.63
CA VAL A 111 10.06 1.51 -21.94
C VAL A 111 10.02 0.28 -21.04
N TRP A 112 11.17 -0.35 -20.81
CA TRP A 112 11.26 -1.50 -19.92
C TRP A 112 10.89 -1.15 -18.47
N ARG A 113 11.43 -0.05 -17.91
CA ARG A 113 11.09 0.38 -16.54
C ARG A 113 9.62 0.75 -16.39
N ALA A 114 9.05 1.44 -17.39
CA ALA A 114 7.63 1.81 -17.39
C ALA A 114 6.73 0.55 -17.42
N ASN A 115 7.03 -0.42 -18.28
CA ASN A 115 6.30 -1.68 -18.34
C ASN A 115 6.43 -2.47 -17.03
N ALA A 116 7.64 -2.52 -16.46
CA ALA A 116 7.86 -3.19 -15.19
C ALA A 116 7.09 -2.54 -14.03
N MET A 117 6.91 -1.21 -14.02
CA MET A 117 6.02 -0.54 -13.06
C MET A 117 4.57 -0.95 -13.23
N ILE A 118 4.08 -1.07 -14.47
CA ILE A 118 2.73 -1.57 -14.74
C ILE A 118 2.56 -3.00 -14.19
N ASP A 119 3.57 -3.86 -14.35
CA ASP A 119 3.52 -5.24 -13.88
C ASP A 119 3.60 -5.35 -12.34
N ILE A 120 4.36 -4.46 -11.69
CA ILE A 120 4.33 -4.27 -10.23
C ILE A 120 2.91 -3.91 -9.79
N MET A 121 2.29 -2.91 -10.42
CA MET A 121 0.95 -2.44 -10.08
C MET A 121 -0.12 -3.52 -10.28
N LYS A 122 -0.05 -4.28 -11.37
CA LYS A 122 -0.95 -5.43 -11.62
C LYS A 122 -0.81 -6.50 -10.54
N THR A 123 0.42 -6.79 -10.13
CA THR A 123 0.69 -7.80 -9.09
C THR A 123 0.16 -7.37 -7.74
N ILE A 124 0.40 -6.12 -7.34
CA ILE A 124 -0.20 -5.52 -6.14
C ILE A 124 -1.73 -5.60 -6.20
N ALA A 125 -2.34 -5.22 -7.34
CA ALA A 125 -3.80 -5.27 -7.51
C ALA A 125 -4.36 -6.70 -7.36
N ARG A 126 -3.65 -7.73 -7.81
CA ARG A 126 -4.04 -9.14 -7.59
C ARG A 126 -4.04 -9.50 -6.11
N TYR A 127 -3.05 -9.05 -5.34
CA TYR A 127 -3.02 -9.29 -3.90
C TYR A 127 -4.12 -8.54 -3.16
N ILE A 128 -4.36 -7.27 -3.52
CA ILE A 128 -5.48 -6.47 -3.01
C ILE A 128 -6.83 -7.16 -3.28
N LYS A 129 -7.03 -7.66 -4.50
CA LYS A 129 -8.23 -8.43 -4.85
C LYS A 129 -8.37 -9.66 -3.96
N SER A 130 -7.29 -10.46 -3.83
CA SER A 130 -7.29 -11.68 -3.01
C SER A 130 -7.61 -11.43 -1.55
N ILE A 131 -7.18 -10.30 -0.96
CA ILE A 131 -7.54 -9.97 0.43
C ILE A 131 -8.95 -9.39 0.55
N SER A 132 -9.43 -8.68 -0.48
CA SER A 132 -10.76 -8.05 -0.46
C SER A 132 -11.90 -9.03 -0.73
N GLU A 133 -11.63 -10.14 -1.43
CA GLU A 133 -12.61 -11.21 -1.69
C GLU A 133 -12.78 -12.17 -0.50
N LYS A 134 -11.84 -12.19 0.45
CA LYS A 134 -12.01 -12.93 1.70
C LYS A 134 -13.04 -12.18 2.55
N LYS A 135 -14.28 -12.70 2.60
CA LYS A 135 -15.20 -12.37 3.69
C LYS A 135 -14.66 -13.03 4.96
N GLU A 136 -14.24 -12.23 5.94
CA GLU A 136 -14.14 -12.68 7.34
C GLU A 136 -15.55 -12.84 7.92
#